data_AF-A0A2B0LX64-F1
#
_entry.id   AF-A0A2B0LX64-F1
#
_cell.length_a   1.000
_cell.length_b   1.000
_cell.length_c   1.000
_cell.angle_alpha   90.00
_cell.angle_beta   90.00
_cell.angle_gamma   90.00
#
_symmetry.space_group_name_H-M   'P 1'
#
loop_
_entity.id
_entity.type
_entity.pdbx_description
1 polymer ?
#
loop_
_entity_poly.entity_id
_entity_poly.type
_entity_poly.pdbx_seq_one_letter_code
_entity_poly.pdbx_strand_id
1 'polypeptide(L)'
;MYTTLQYFLKSYCTLSIHEDEIVDVMEEFIEQEDEEIVLKLRDELLYMKKKDAWEEACVLAAKQGNRMWSLEETKDHLATFLVLLQQKKA
;
A
#
# COMPACT_ATOMS: atom_id res chain seq x y z
N MET A 1 -2.01 14.12 2.50
CA MET A 1 -2.47 13.58 1.21
C MET A 1 -1.59 12.39 0.91
N TYR A 2 -2.17 11.24 0.58
CA TYR A 2 -1.45 9.97 0.46
C TYR A 2 -1.02 9.72 -0.99
N THR A 3 -0.14 10.56 -1.50
CA THR A 3 0.18 10.58 -2.94
C THR A 3 1.01 9.37 -3.34
N THR A 4 1.84 8.85 -2.44
CA THR A 4 2.68 7.68 -2.70
C THR A 4 1.86 6.40 -2.65
N LEU A 5 0.92 6.29 -1.69
CA LEU A 5 -0.04 5.18 -1.68
C LEU A 5 -0.92 5.19 -2.94
N GLN A 6 -1.39 6.36 -3.37
CA GLN A 6 -2.17 6.49 -4.60
C GLN A 6 -1.38 6.02 -5.82
N TYR A 7 -0.10 6.36 -5.89
CA TYR A 7 0.79 5.89 -6.96
C TYR A 7 0.95 4.37 -6.94
N PHE A 8 1.25 3.76 -5.78
CA PHE A 8 1.31 2.31 -5.63
C PHE A 8 0.03 1.63 -6.13
N LEU A 9 -1.13 2.06 -5.62
CA LEU A 9 -2.41 1.46 -6.00
C LEU A 9 -2.69 1.58 -7.49
N LYS A 10 -2.35 2.72 -8.10
CA LYS A 10 -2.61 2.99 -9.51
C LYS A 10 -1.67 2.25 -10.46
N SER A 11 -0.38 2.18 -10.12
CA SER A 11 0.65 1.66 -10.99
C SER A 11 0.88 0.16 -10.81
N TYR A 12 0.71 -0.35 -9.58
CA TYR A 12 1.07 -1.71 -9.19
C TYR A 12 -0.16 -2.59 -8.91
N CYS A 13 -1.22 -2.07 -8.26
CA CYS A 13 -2.44 -2.84 -8.00
C CYS A 13 -3.43 -2.85 -9.18
N THR A 14 -2.95 -3.12 -10.40
CA THR A 14 -3.78 -3.14 -11.60
C THR A 14 -4.81 -4.28 -11.61
N LEU A 15 -5.77 -4.25 -12.54
CA LEU A 15 -6.86 -5.24 -12.65
C LEU A 15 -6.39 -6.66 -12.99
N SER A 16 -5.14 -6.82 -13.47
CA SER A 16 -4.56 -8.13 -13.81
C SER A 16 -3.97 -8.87 -12.62
N ILE A 17 -3.78 -8.19 -11.49
CA ILE A 17 -3.18 -8.76 -10.30
C ILE A 17 -4.29 -9.42 -9.47
N HIS A 18 -4.11 -10.67 -9.06
CA HIS A 18 -5.04 -11.36 -8.17
C HIS A 18 -4.85 -10.91 -6.70
N GLU A 19 -5.67 -11.42 -5.78
CA GLU A 19 -5.60 -11.00 -4.37
C GLU A 19 -4.41 -11.64 -3.65
N ASP A 20 -4.07 -12.87 -4.01
CA ASP A 20 -2.89 -13.61 -3.55
C ASP A 20 -1.58 -13.00 -4.05
N GLU A 21 -1.60 -12.29 -5.17
CA GLU A 21 -0.42 -11.61 -5.76
C GLU A 21 -0.15 -10.22 -5.15
N ILE A 22 -1.01 -9.72 -4.26
CA ILE A 22 -0.86 -8.37 -3.69
C ILE A 22 0.46 -8.23 -2.92
N VAL A 23 0.90 -9.28 -2.23
CA VAL A 23 2.17 -9.28 -1.49
C VAL A 23 3.35 -9.22 -2.45
N ASP A 24 3.33 -10.02 -3.51
CA ASP A 24 4.39 -10.03 -4.53
C ASP A 24 4.54 -8.64 -5.16
N VAL A 25 3.43 -7.96 -5.41
CA VAL A 25 3.38 -6.60 -5.94
C VAL A 25 3.91 -5.55 -4.95
N MET A 26 3.70 -5.75 -3.64
CA MET A 26 4.31 -4.91 -2.60
C MET A 26 5.83 -5.08 -2.59
N GLU A 27 6.33 -6.31 -2.72
CA GLU A 27 7.76 -6.59 -2.79
C GLU A 27 8.37 -6.00 -4.07
N GLU A 28 7.71 -6.18 -5.22
CA GLU A 28 8.14 -5.59 -6.50
C GLU A 28 8.26 -4.06 -6.40
N PHE A 29 7.25 -3.39 -5.83
CA PHE A 29 7.31 -1.94 -5.59
C PHE A 29 8.51 -1.55 -4.73
N ILE A 30 8.75 -2.31 -3.65
CA ILE A 30 9.87 -2.04 -2.74
C ILE A 30 11.21 -2.23 -3.46
N GLU A 31 11.33 -3.19 -4.37
CA GLU A 31 12.56 -3.49 -5.11
C GLU A 31 12.83 -2.50 -6.24
N GLN A 32 11.80 -2.08 -6.98
CA GLN A 32 11.95 -1.25 -8.17
C GLN A 32 12.00 0.26 -7.88
N GLU A 33 11.35 0.72 -6.81
CA GLU A 33 11.25 2.15 -6.51
C GLU A 33 12.45 2.67 -5.70
N ASP A 34 12.69 3.97 -5.84
CA ASP A 34 13.73 4.66 -5.09
C ASP A 34 13.48 4.60 -3.57
N GLU A 35 14.56 4.58 -2.79
CA GLU A 35 14.48 4.57 -1.33
C GLU A 35 13.65 5.75 -0.79
N GLU A 36 13.72 6.94 -1.43
CA GLU A 36 12.90 8.09 -1.06
C GLU A 36 11.40 7.81 -1.18
N ILE A 37 10.98 7.15 -2.26
CA ILE A 37 9.58 6.79 -2.52
C ILE A 37 9.13 5.74 -1.51
N VAL A 38 9.95 4.72 -1.26
CA VAL A 38 9.69 3.65 -0.28
C VAL A 38 9.56 4.23 1.13
N LEU A 39 10.46 5.13 1.54
CA LEU A 39 10.41 5.80 2.85
C LEU A 39 9.17 6.68 2.99
N LYS A 40 8.81 7.42 1.94
CA LYS A 40 7.63 8.28 1.93
C LYS A 40 6.34 7.46 2.05
N LEU A 41 6.25 6.32 1.35
CA LEU A 41 5.13 5.40 1.48
C LEU A 41 5.02 4.87 2.92
N ARG A 42 6.13 4.44 3.52
CA ARG A 42 6.17 3.99 4.92
C ARG A 42 5.63 5.06 5.86
N ASP A 43 6.08 6.30 5.71
CA ASP A 43 5.67 7.40 6.57
C ASP A 43 4.18 7.76 6.36
N GLU A 44 3.67 7.68 5.12
CA GLU A 44 2.24 7.81 4.81
C GLU A 44 1.40 6.73 5.49
N LEU A 45 1.82 5.46 5.44
CA LEU A 45 1.13 4.34 6.09
C LEU A 45 1.15 4.44 7.61
N LEU A 46 2.28 4.85 8.20
CA LEU A 46 2.38 5.12 9.64
C LEU A 46 1.44 6.24 10.08
N TYR A 47 1.34 7.30 9.28
CA TYR A 47 0.43 8.41 9.55
C TYR A 47 -1.04 7.97 9.46
N MET A 48 -1.40 7.17 8.46
CA MET A 48 -2.73 6.55 8.34
C MET A 48 -3.08 5.72 9.57
N LYS A 49 -2.17 4.83 9.97
CA LYS A 49 -2.32 3.99 11.17
C LYS A 49 -2.52 4.81 12.43
N LYS A 50 -1.77 5.90 12.60
CA LYS A 50 -1.90 6.80 13.75
C LYS A 50 -3.22 7.55 13.79
N LYS A 51 -3.79 7.86 12.61
CA LYS A 51 -5.06 8.58 12.48
C LYS A 51 -6.28 7.67 12.37
N ASP A 52 -6.09 6.35 12.39
CA ASP A 52 -7.12 5.35 12.12
C ASP A 52 -7.85 5.59 10.78
N ALA A 53 -7.12 6.15 9.79
CA ALA A 53 -7.68 6.60 8.52
C ALA A 53 -7.85 5.45 7.49
N TRP A 54 -8.31 4.28 7.95
CA TRP A 54 -8.46 3.07 7.14
C TRP A 54 -9.61 3.16 6.15
N GLU A 55 -10.67 3.88 6.48
CA GLU A 55 -11.77 4.15 5.54
C GLU A 55 -11.27 4.96 4.34
N GLU A 56 -10.38 5.93 4.57
CA GLU A 56 -9.76 6.69 3.49
C GLU A 56 -8.88 5.79 2.62
N ALA A 57 -8.14 4.86 3.22
CA ALA A 57 -7.37 3.85 2.50
C ALA A 57 -8.25 2.94 1.61
N CYS A 58 -9.41 2.50 2.11
CA CYS A 58 -10.37 1.72 1.33
C CYS A 58 -10.86 2.50 0.11
N VAL A 59 -11.19 3.78 0.30
CA VAL A 59 -11.62 4.69 -0.78
C VAL A 59 -10.50 4.88 -1.81
N LEU A 60 -9.24 4.97 -1.37
CA LEU A 60 -8.10 5.07 -2.27
C LEU A 60 -7.88 3.77 -3.06
N ALA A 61 -7.96 2.61 -2.42
CA ALA A 61 -7.86 1.31 -3.07
C ALA A 61 -8.92 1.13 -4.16
N ALA A 62 -10.16 1.51 -3.86
CA ALA A 62 -11.26 1.49 -4.83
C ALA A 62 -11.07 2.48 -5.98
N LYS A 63 -10.66 3.73 -5.67
CA LYS A 63 -10.55 4.80 -6.68
C LYS A 63 -9.30 4.72 -7.56
N GLN A 64 -8.18 4.28 -7.01
CA GLN A 64 -6.90 4.28 -7.72
C GLN A 64 -6.50 2.89 -8.22
N GLY A 65 -6.75 1.84 -7.41
CA GLY A 65 -6.41 0.46 -7.77
C GLY A 65 -7.58 -0.34 -8.36
N ASN A 66 -8.80 0.22 -8.43
CA ASN A 66 -10.02 -0.52 -8.77
C ASN A 66 -10.22 -1.78 -7.91
N ARG A 67 -9.73 -1.76 -6.65
CA ARG A 67 -9.89 -2.86 -5.69
C ARG A 67 -10.99 -2.55 -4.71
N MET A 68 -12.00 -3.40 -4.65
CA MET A 68 -13.02 -3.34 -3.60
C MET A 68 -12.58 -4.19 -2.40
N TRP A 69 -11.57 -3.71 -1.68
CA TRP A 69 -11.21 -4.30 -0.40
C TRP A 69 -12.19 -3.87 0.68
N SER A 70 -12.52 -4.81 1.55
CA SER A 70 -13.13 -4.54 2.84
C SER A 70 -12.18 -3.76 3.75
N LEU A 71 -12.72 -3.22 4.84
CA LEU A 71 -11.91 -2.52 5.85
C LEU A 71 -10.87 -3.46 6.50
N GLU A 72 -11.24 -4.73 6.68
CA GLU A 72 -10.36 -5.76 7.27
C GLU A 72 -9.22 -6.12 6.31
N GLU A 73 -9.54 -6.40 5.04
CA GLU A 73 -8.53 -6.67 4.01
C GLU A 73 -7.59 -5.47 3.82
N THR A 74 -8.13 -4.25 3.77
CA THR A 74 -7.30 -3.05 3.65
C THR A 74 -6.35 -2.91 4.83
N LYS A 75 -6.83 -3.15 6.05
CA LYS A 75 -5.98 -3.12 7.25
C LYS A 75 -4.90 -4.18 7.19
N ASP A 76 -5.24 -5.39 6.78
CA ASP A 76 -4.32 -6.52 6.70
C ASP A 76 -3.23 -6.30 5.63
N HIS A 77 -3.63 -5.90 4.42
CA HIS A 77 -2.71 -5.56 3.34
C HIS A 77 -1.78 -4.41 3.71
N LEU A 78 -2.31 -3.30 4.28
CA LEU A 78 -1.46 -2.17 4.66
C LEU A 78 -0.57 -2.47 5.87
N ALA A 79 -1.03 -3.31 6.81
CA ALA A 79 -0.20 -3.77 7.91
C ALA A 79 0.95 -4.65 7.40
N THR A 80 0.66 -5.57 6.47
CA THR A 80 1.66 -6.40 5.79
C THR A 80 2.66 -5.53 5.03
N PHE A 81 2.20 -4.55 4.27
CA PHE A 81 3.07 -3.64 3.54
C PHE A 81 4.00 -2.87 4.47
N LEU A 82 3.48 -2.39 5.61
CA LEU A 82 4.29 -1.69 6.60
C LEU A 82 5.38 -2.59 7.19
N VAL A 83 5.10 -3.88 7.42
CA VAL A 83 6.10 -4.85 7.89
C VAL A 83 7.20 -5.04 6.84
N LEU A 84 6.84 -5.23 5.57
CA LEU A 84 7.81 -5.37 4.46
C LEU A 84 8.71 -4.13 4.35
N LEU A 85 8.11 -2.94 4.42
CA LEU A 85 8.83 -1.65 4.40
C LEU A 85 9.77 -1.46 5.61
N GLN A 86 9.51 -2.11 6.74
CA GLN A 86 10.37 -2.10 7.92
C GLN A 86 11.49 -3.15 7.85
N GLN A 87 11.24 -4.29 7.21
CA GLN A 87 12.21 -5.36 7.06
C GLN A 87 13.36 -4.99 6.11
N LYS A 88 13.11 -4.17 5.09
CA LYS A 88 14.17 -3.68 4.17
C LYS A 88 15.25 -2.81 4.84
N LYS A 89 15.10 -2.49 6.14
CA LYS A 89 16.10 -1.76 6.93
C LYS A 89 17.19 -2.68 7.55
N ALA A 90 17.13 -3.99 7.33
CA ALA A 90 18.09 -4.96 7.84
C ALA A 90 19.19 -5.28 6.83
#